data_AF-A0A661H431-F1
#
_entry.id   AF-A0A661H431-F1
#
_cell.length_a   1.000
_cell.length_b   1.000
_cell.length_c   1.000
_cell.angle_alpha   90.00
_cell.angle_beta   90.00
_cell.angle_gamma   90.00
#
_symmetry.space_group_name_H-M   'P 1'
#
loop_
_entity.id
_entity.type
_entity.pdbx_description
1 polymer ?
#
loop_
_entity_poly.entity_id
_entity_poly.type
_entity_poly.pdbx_seq_one_letter_code
_entity_poly.pdbx_strand_id
1 'polypeptide(L)' 'MTSNVQALDLGANYALKRIALLHSSQAAYVTFPIDQSATLSGGNNKGKSSALRAIKFFLLPEVNLNDMERKFAFVG' A
#
# COMPACT_ATOMS: atom_id res chain seq x y z
N MET A 1 3.40 -41.23 -6.31
CA MET A 1 3.27 -39.78 -6.59
C MET A 1 2.61 -39.14 -5.38
N THR A 2 3.38 -38.73 -4.38
CA THR A 2 2.87 -38.09 -3.16
C THR A 2 2.88 -36.58 -3.35
N SER A 3 1.70 -35.97 -3.30
CA SER A 3 1.51 -34.52 -3.37
C SER A 3 2.09 -33.86 -2.12
N ASN A 4 3.15 -33.06 -2.30
CA ASN A 4 3.66 -32.15 -1.28
C ASN A 4 2.62 -31.06 -1.00
N VAL A 5 1.73 -31.31 -0.04
CA VAL A 5 0.90 -30.27 0.56
C VAL A 5 1.69 -29.73 1.74
N GLN A 6 2.43 -28.63 1.53
CA GLN A 6 3.00 -27.87 2.64
C GLN A 6 1.85 -27.22 3.39
N ALA A 7 1.58 -27.70 4.61
CA ALA A 7 0.66 -27.04 5.51
C ALA A 7 1.15 -25.62 5.76
N LEU A 8 0.28 -24.62 5.55
CA LEU A 8 0.57 -23.23 5.89
C LEU A 8 0.71 -23.16 7.41
N ASP A 9 1.94 -22.94 7.91
CA ASP A 9 2.18 -22.76 9.33
C ASP A 9 1.45 -21.48 9.79
N LEU A 10 0.31 -21.67 10.46
CA LEU A 10 -0.51 -20.61 11.02
C LEU A 10 0.16 -19.91 12.22
N GLY A 11 1.29 -20.44 12.71
CA GLY A 11 2.15 -19.81 13.71
C GLY A 11 3.18 -18.82 13.13
N ALA A 12 3.26 -18.69 11.80
CA ALA A 12 4.14 -17.71 11.17
C ALA A 12 3.67 -16.27 11.48
N ASN A 13 4.53 -15.51 12.17
CA ASN A 13 4.33 -14.08 12.36
C ASN A 13 4.59 -13.34 11.04
N TYR A 14 3.52 -12.97 10.33
CA TYR A 14 3.62 -12.15 9.12
C TYR A 14 3.85 -10.68 9.50
N ALA A 15 4.83 -10.05 8.87
CA ALA A 15 5.13 -8.63 9.05
C ALA A 15 5.04 -7.90 7.72
N LEU A 16 4.25 -6.82 7.67
CA LEU A 16 4.20 -5.94 6.51
C LEU A 16 5.39 -4.99 6.54
N LYS A 17 6.36 -5.20 5.65
CA LYS A 17 7.59 -4.41 5.59
C LYS A 17 7.47 -3.16 4.73
N ARG A 18 6.81 -3.27 3.57
CA ARG A 18 6.84 -2.22 2.55
C ARG A 18 5.64 -2.30 1.62
N ILE A 19 5.16 -1.14 1.18
CA ILE A 19 4.19 -1.01 0.09
C ILE A 19 4.92 -0.41 -1.12
N ALA A 20 4.78 -1.04 -2.28
CA ALA A 20 5.32 -0.54 -3.54
C ALA A 20 4.16 -0.16 -4.48
N LEU A 21 4.08 1.12 -4.85
CA LEU A 21 3.13 1.64 -5.82
C LEU A 21 3.82 1.68 -7.19
N LEU A 22 3.24 0.97 -8.14
CA LEU A 22 3.66 0.97 -9.54
C LEU A 22 2.62 1.77 -10.34
N HIS A 23 3.04 2.87 -10.95
CA HIS A 23 2.17 3.65 -11.83
C HIS A 23 2.65 3.54 -13.28
N SER A 24 1.77 3.08 -14.18
CA SER A 24 2.10 2.84 -15.59
C SER A 24 2.33 4.13 -16.38
N SER A 25 1.72 5.26 -16.00
CA SER A 25 1.75 6.47 -16.83
C SER A 25 3.10 7.20 -16.89
N GLN A 26 4.04 6.93 -15.96
CA GLN A 26 5.39 7.53 -15.94
C GLN A 26 6.50 6.58 -15.45
N ALA A 27 6.26 5.27 -15.42
CA ALA A 27 7.18 4.31 -14.76
C ALA A 27 7.56 4.75 -13.34
N ALA A 28 6.62 5.35 -12.60
CA ALA A 28 6.85 5.82 -11.25
C ALA A 28 6.77 4.62 -10.30
N TYR A 29 7.92 4.24 -9.76
CA TYR A 29 8.05 3.26 -8.70
C TYR A 29 8.24 4.00 -7.38
N VAL A 30 7.25 3.95 -6.50
CA VAL A 30 7.33 4.58 -5.17
C VAL A 30 7.16 3.53 -4.10
N THR A 31 8.09 3.50 -3.15
CA THR A 31 8.06 2.53 -2.06
C THR A 31 8.02 3.20 -0.71
N PHE A 32 7.10 2.73 0.14
CA PHE A 32 6.93 3.20 1.51
C PHE A 32 7.27 2.09 2.48
N PRO A 33 8.30 2.28 3.33
CA PRO A 33 8.51 1.36 4.44
C PRO A 33 7.36 1.54 5.44
N ILE A 34 6.82 0.43 5.95
CA ILE A 34 5.67 0.40 6.86
C ILE A 34 6.07 -0.07 8.26
N ASP A 35 7.23 -0.71 8.38
CA ASP A 35 7.76 -1.21 9.65
C ASP A 35 8.68 -0.21 10.38
N GLN A 36 8.80 1.01 9.87
CA GLN A 36 9.61 2.09 10.43
C GLN A 36 8.96 3.45 10.21
N SER A 37 9.29 4.40 11.07
CA SER A 37 8.92 5.81 10.88
C SER A 37 9.56 6.37 9.62
N ALA A 38 8.77 7.03 8.78
CA ALA A 38 9.22 7.62 7.52
C ALA A 38 8.68 9.03 7.33
N THR A 39 9.40 9.86 6.58
CA THR A 39 8.99 11.23 6.24
C THR A 39 8.75 11.33 4.73
N LEU A 40 7.59 11.90 4.36
CA LEU A 40 7.24 12.12 2.96
C LEU A 40 7.68 13.53 2.54
N SER A 41 8.83 13.62 1.87
CA SER A 41 9.43 14.89 1.45
C SER A 41 9.34 15.10 -0.07
N GLY A 42 9.21 16.35 -0.49
CA GLY A 42 9.16 16.74 -1.91
C GLY A 42 8.43 18.07 -2.13
N GLY A 43 8.62 18.66 -3.31
CA GLY A 43 7.96 19.92 -3.71
C GLY A 43 6.43 19.82 -3.76
N ASN A 44 5.75 20.97 -3.82
CA ASN A 44 4.30 21.00 -4.00
C ASN A 44 3.88 20.26 -5.28
N ASN A 45 2.73 19.58 -5.21
CA ASN A 45 2.18 18.80 -6.31
C ASN A 45 3.05 17.64 -6.84
N LYS A 46 4.01 17.14 -6.04
CA LYS A 46 4.84 15.97 -6.39
C LYS A 46 4.28 14.63 -5.89
N GLY A 47 2.96 14.53 -5.75
CA GLY A 47 2.30 13.27 -5.38
C GLY A 47 2.39 12.89 -3.89
N LYS A 48 2.74 13.83 -3.00
CA LYS A 48 2.76 13.57 -1.54
C LYS A 48 1.37 13.20 -1.01
N SER A 49 0.36 13.99 -1.38
CA SER A 49 -1.02 13.73 -0.94
C SER A 49 -1.55 12.42 -1.50
N SER A 50 -1.30 12.10 -2.77
CA SER A 50 -1.73 10.83 -3.37
C SER A 50 -1.02 9.62 -2.74
N ALA A 51 0.27 9.73 -2.43
CA ALA A 51 1.03 8.71 -1.71
C ALA A 51 0.44 8.42 -0.31
N LEU A 52 0.15 9.46 0.47
CA LEU A 52 -0.45 9.30 1.80
C LEU A 52 -1.84 8.62 1.73
N ARG A 53 -2.64 8.98 0.73
CA ARG A 53 -3.98 8.40 0.49
C ARG A 53 -3.89 6.93 0.10
N ALA A 54 -2.92 6.57 -0.74
CA ALA A 54 -2.65 5.18 -1.09
C ALA A 54 -2.21 4.35 0.12
N ILE A 55 -1.33 4.88 0.98
CA ILE A 55 -0.94 4.20 2.23
C ILE A 55 -2.18 3.94 3.10
N LYS A 56 -3.06 4.93 3.28
CA LYS A 56 -4.32 4.76 4.03
C LYS A 56 -5.20 3.67 3.42
N PHE A 57 -5.35 3.66 2.09
CA PHE A 57 -6.14 2.66 1.38
C PHE A 57 -5.65 1.23 1.61
N PHE A 58 -4.34 1.00 1.59
CA PHE A 58 -3.77 -0.34 1.78
C PHE A 58 -3.72 -0.82 3.24
N LEU A 59 -3.67 0.11 4.21
CA LEU A 59 -3.55 -0.24 5.63
C LEU A 59 -4.88 -0.30 6.38
N LEU A 60 -5.90 0.42 5.90
CA LEU A 60 -7.21 0.43 6.54
C LEU A 60 -8.08 -0.72 6.03
N PRO A 61 -8.94 -1.30 6.89
CA PRO A 61 -9.79 -2.45 6.54
C PRO A 61 -10.95 -2.02 5.64
N GLU A 62 -10.64 -1.57 4.43
CA GLU A 62 -11.64 -1.16 3.46
C GLU A 62 -12.17 -2.37 2.70
N VAL A 63 -13.50 -2.48 2.62
CA VAL A 63 -14.18 -3.62 2.00
C VAL A 63 -14.72 -3.32 0.61
N ASN A 64 -14.75 -2.03 0.20
CA ASN A 64 -15.23 -1.64 -1.13
C ASN A 64 -14.63 -0.31 -1.64
N LEU A 65 -14.79 -0.07 -2.94
CA LEU A 65 -14.29 1.11 -3.64
C LEU A 65 -15.34 2.22 -3.83
N ASN A 66 -16.48 2.18 -3.14
CA ASN A 66 -17.48 3.25 -3.21
C ASN A 66 -16.98 4.49 -2.47
N ASP A 67 -17.36 5.72 -2.83
CA ASP A 67 -17.02 6.95 -2.08
C ASP A 67 -15.53 7.13 -1.70
N MET A 68 -14.60 6.78 -2.61
CA MET A 68 -13.15 6.90 -2.37
C MET A 68 -12.69 8.33 -2.12
N GLU A 69 -13.39 9.32 -2.66
CA GLU A 69 -13.14 10.73 -2.35
C GLU A 69 -13.42 11.03 -0.88
N ARG A 70 -14.53 10.51 -0.32
CA ARG A 70 -14.83 10.71 1.10
C ARG A 70 -13.89 9.91 2.00
N LYS A 71 -13.57 8.67 1.63
CA LYS A 71 -12.80 7.75 2.48
C LYS A 71 -11.29 8.01 2.45
N PHE A 72 -10.76 8.29 1.26
CA PHE A 72 -9.33 8.43 1.03
C PHE A 72 -8.97 9.72 0.31
N ALA A 73 -9.92 10.62 0.05
CA ALA A 73 -9.67 11.88 -0.66
C ALA A 73 -9.03 11.69 -2.04
N PHE A 74 -9.21 10.53 -2.70
CA PHE A 74 -8.88 10.43 -4.11
C PHE A 74 -9.88 11.26 -4.91
N VAL A 75 -9.43 12.41 -5.40
CA VAL A 75 -10.21 13.30 -6.28
C VAL A 75 -9.83 12.93 -7.71
N GLY A 76 -10.84 12.58 -8.51
CA GLY A 76 -10.70 12.28 -9.94
C GLY A 76 -10.59 13.53 -10.80
#